data_AF-A0AAU5YKD6-F1
#
_entry.id   AF-A0AAU5YKD6-F1
#
_cell.length_a   1.000
_cell.length_b   1.000
_cell.length_c   1.000
_cell.angle_alpha   90.00
_cell.angle_beta   90.00
_cell.angle_gamma   90.00
#
_symmetry.space_group_name_H-M   'P 1'
#
loop_
_entity.id
_entity.type
_entity.pdbx_description
1 polymer ?
#
loop_
_entity_poly.entity_id
_entity_poly.type
_entity_poly.pdbx_seq_one_letter_code
_entity_poly.pdbx_strand_id
1 'polypeptide(L)'
;MTATASRMVPYITAREGEEADTFLALRASFGADGRSRLSYWDETRDDRDVRGTLWARTSQSIGRDGMPEGSPRWRLVHPARQRHTMMNLLCQVCVGSTKTPDGYLFLESGTVPGPSATVRTAQPPVCLKHARAAAKLCPNLVRHGHIALMVQSAPLYGVIGTPYQWGSDGVRALAGDDIPLPYGSPNLRWFLASQLVRTLRAFTVIDLDDLDDLAPAA
;
A
#
# COMPACT_ATOMS: atom_id res chain seq x y z
N MET A 1 -3.30 36.73 -0.01
CA MET A 1 -2.49 35.51 0.17
C MET A 1 -3.33 34.52 0.97
N THR A 2 -4.05 33.65 0.26
CA THR A 2 -4.89 32.61 0.86
C THR A 2 -3.97 31.58 1.51
N ALA A 3 -4.05 31.47 2.83
CA ALA A 3 -3.46 30.35 3.54
C ALA A 3 -4.09 29.07 2.99
N THR A 4 -3.36 28.33 2.17
CA THR A 4 -3.73 26.99 1.73
C THR A 4 -3.89 26.18 3.01
N ALA A 5 -5.13 25.81 3.36
CA ALA A 5 -5.37 24.86 4.42
C ALA A 5 -4.44 23.67 4.17
N SER A 6 -3.55 23.38 5.13
CA SER A 6 -2.59 22.29 5.03
C SER A 6 -3.37 21.02 4.76
N ARG A 7 -3.39 20.59 3.49
CA ARG A 7 -4.08 19.38 3.09
C ARG A 7 -3.27 18.25 3.67
N MET A 8 -3.86 17.50 4.59
CA MET A 8 -3.27 16.25 5.11
C MET A 8 -2.77 15.42 3.93
N VAL A 9 -1.45 15.25 3.85
CA VAL A 9 -0.82 14.39 2.85
C VAL A 9 -0.53 13.04 3.50
N PRO A 10 -1.07 11.93 2.98
CA PRO A 10 -0.72 10.61 3.47
C PRO A 10 0.79 10.37 3.40
N TYR A 11 1.38 9.78 4.43
CA TYR A 11 2.78 9.35 4.46
C TYR A 11 3.14 8.49 3.24
N ILE A 12 2.22 7.63 2.79
CA ILE A 12 2.43 6.75 1.64
C ILE A 12 2.47 7.48 0.29
N THR A 13 2.11 8.75 0.20
CA THR A 13 2.14 9.51 -1.06
C THR A 13 3.57 9.78 -1.48
N ALA A 14 3.90 9.49 -2.75
CA ALA A 14 5.19 9.79 -3.33
C ALA A 14 5.42 11.31 -3.44
N ARG A 15 6.66 11.76 -3.40
CA ARG A 15 7.06 13.17 -3.41
C ARG A 15 7.87 13.51 -4.65
N GLU A 16 7.91 14.79 -5.00
CA GLU A 16 8.89 15.31 -5.96
C GLU A 16 10.31 15.03 -5.46
N GLY A 17 11.20 14.59 -6.35
CA GLY A 17 12.56 14.13 -6.01
C GLY A 17 12.66 12.65 -5.64
N GLU A 18 11.54 11.96 -5.49
CA GLU A 18 11.49 10.50 -5.36
C GLU A 18 11.32 9.86 -6.73
N GLU A 19 12.36 9.14 -7.16
CA GLU A 19 12.48 8.55 -8.48
C GLU A 19 12.47 7.03 -8.38
N ALA A 20 11.65 6.41 -9.22
CA ALA A 20 11.66 4.95 -9.37
C ALA A 20 12.98 4.51 -10.00
N ASP A 21 13.51 3.38 -9.54
CA ASP A 21 14.70 2.81 -10.16
C ASP A 21 14.42 2.44 -11.63
N THR A 22 15.47 2.48 -12.44
CA THR A 22 15.34 2.42 -13.88
C THR A 22 14.98 1.01 -14.34
N PHE A 23 14.21 0.92 -15.42
CA PHE A 23 13.85 -0.36 -16.03
C PHE A 23 15.08 -1.20 -16.44
N LEU A 24 16.15 -0.53 -16.88
CA LEU A 24 17.43 -1.17 -17.24
C LEU A 24 18.13 -1.84 -16.05
N ALA A 25 17.71 -1.56 -14.81
CA ALA A 25 18.23 -2.26 -13.65
C ALA A 25 17.69 -3.70 -13.55
N LEU A 26 16.60 -4.03 -14.25
CA LEU A 26 15.96 -5.34 -14.23
C LEU A 26 16.60 -6.30 -15.24
N ARG A 27 16.78 -7.56 -14.82
CA ARG A 27 17.29 -8.65 -15.64
C ARG A 27 16.58 -9.97 -15.32
N ALA A 28 16.74 -10.94 -16.22
CA ALA A 28 16.52 -12.33 -15.90
C ALA A 28 17.65 -12.86 -15.00
N SER A 29 17.30 -13.64 -14.00
CA SER A 29 18.22 -14.51 -13.25
C SER A 29 17.55 -15.85 -12.99
N PHE A 30 18.25 -16.76 -12.31
CA PHE A 30 17.69 -18.04 -11.90
C PHE A 30 17.50 -18.07 -10.37
N GLY A 31 16.38 -18.62 -9.92
CA GLY A 31 16.15 -18.92 -8.51
C GLY A 31 16.94 -20.14 -8.05
N ALA A 32 16.95 -20.38 -6.73
CA ALA A 32 17.55 -21.59 -6.14
C ALA A 32 16.91 -22.89 -6.65
N ASP A 33 15.69 -22.82 -7.18
CA ASP A 33 14.97 -23.92 -7.82
C ASP A 33 15.30 -24.10 -9.31
N GLY A 34 16.29 -23.37 -9.83
CA GLY A 34 16.76 -23.45 -11.22
C GLY A 34 15.82 -22.80 -12.24
N ARG A 35 14.73 -22.14 -11.82
CA ARG A 35 13.77 -21.52 -12.72
C ARG A 35 14.05 -20.02 -12.90
N SER A 36 13.86 -19.52 -14.12
CA SER A 36 14.12 -18.13 -14.47
C SER A 36 13.16 -17.16 -13.76
N ARG A 37 13.66 -16.02 -13.29
CA ARG A 37 12.92 -15.02 -12.53
C ARG A 37 13.37 -13.60 -12.82
N LEU A 38 12.51 -12.64 -12.50
CA LEU A 38 12.86 -11.23 -12.49
C LEU A 38 13.77 -10.92 -11.28
N SER A 39 14.78 -10.08 -11.51
CA SER A 39 15.75 -9.63 -10.51
C SER A 39 16.35 -8.29 -10.89
N TYR A 40 16.89 -7.56 -9.91
CA TYR A 40 17.83 -6.47 -10.20
C TYR A 40 19.22 -7.03 -10.54
N TRP A 41 20.00 -6.29 -11.33
CA TRP A 41 21.39 -6.68 -11.63
C TRP A 41 22.26 -6.67 -10.38
N ASP A 42 21.98 -5.76 -9.45
CA ASP A 42 22.55 -5.57 -8.12
C ASP A 42 21.55 -5.95 -7.02
N GLU A 43 20.73 -6.99 -7.26
CA GLU A 43 19.74 -7.47 -6.26
C GLU A 43 20.40 -7.75 -4.91
N THR A 44 19.85 -7.14 -3.87
CA THR A 44 20.15 -7.36 -2.46
C THR A 44 19.02 -8.15 -1.81
N ARG A 45 19.20 -8.56 -0.55
CA ARG A 45 18.15 -9.27 0.20
C ARG A 45 16.90 -8.41 0.45
N ASP A 46 17.06 -7.09 0.58
CA ASP A 46 15.98 -6.17 0.94
C ASP A 46 15.02 -5.88 -0.23
N ASP A 47 15.47 -6.17 -1.46
CA ASP A 47 14.67 -6.07 -2.68
C ASP A 47 13.56 -7.12 -2.74
N ARG A 48 13.63 -8.14 -1.89
CA ARG A 48 12.58 -9.16 -1.77
C ARG A 48 11.85 -9.04 -0.44
N ASP A 49 10.57 -9.37 -0.45
CA ASP A 49 9.83 -9.55 0.81
C ASP A 49 10.07 -10.93 1.43
N VAL A 50 9.48 -11.12 2.61
CA VAL A 50 9.50 -12.38 3.37
C VAL A 50 8.86 -13.55 2.62
N ARG A 51 8.18 -13.30 1.49
CA ARG A 51 7.61 -14.32 0.60
C ARG A 51 8.42 -14.49 -0.70
N GLY A 52 9.55 -13.79 -0.82
CA GLY A 52 10.48 -13.88 -1.96
C GLY A 52 10.06 -13.07 -3.19
N THR A 53 9.00 -12.26 -3.11
CA THR A 53 8.55 -11.42 -4.22
C THR A 53 9.48 -10.22 -4.36
N LEU A 54 9.87 -9.86 -5.60
CA LEU A 54 10.71 -8.69 -5.89
C LEU A 54 9.89 -7.39 -5.78
N TRP A 55 10.46 -6.34 -5.18
CA TRP A 55 9.80 -5.06 -4.93
C TRP A 55 10.42 -3.91 -5.72
N ALA A 56 9.57 -3.02 -6.22
CA ALA A 56 9.96 -1.80 -6.90
C ALA A 56 10.76 -0.89 -5.94
N ARG A 57 11.94 -0.48 -6.39
CA ARG A 57 12.77 0.52 -5.74
C ARG A 57 12.32 1.93 -6.09
N THR A 58 12.32 2.81 -5.11
CA THR A 58 12.08 4.24 -5.27
C THR A 58 12.96 4.97 -4.26
N SER A 59 13.67 6.01 -4.70
CA SER A 59 14.44 6.85 -3.78
C SER A 59 13.49 7.52 -2.78
N GLN A 60 13.97 7.75 -1.56
CA GLN A 60 13.17 8.35 -0.50
C GLN A 60 13.73 9.73 -0.13
N SER A 61 12.85 10.71 -0.09
CA SER A 61 13.14 12.05 0.42
C SER A 61 12.50 12.18 1.80
N ILE A 62 13.30 12.07 2.87
CA ILE A 62 12.82 12.05 4.25
C ILE A 62 13.48 13.18 5.04
N GLY A 63 12.65 13.98 5.70
CA GLY A 63 13.07 15.08 6.55
C GLY A 63 13.57 14.66 7.92
N ARG A 64 14.04 15.65 8.69
CA ARG A 64 14.58 15.43 10.05
C ARG A 64 13.54 14.90 11.03
N ASP A 65 12.26 15.15 10.78
CA ASP A 65 11.13 14.65 11.57
C ASP A 65 10.72 13.22 11.19
N GLY A 66 11.41 12.59 10.23
CA GLY A 66 11.09 11.26 9.72
C GLY A 66 9.93 11.25 8.72
N MET A 67 9.43 12.41 8.29
CA MET A 67 8.33 12.52 7.34
C MET A 67 8.83 12.78 5.91
N PRO A 68 8.07 12.38 4.87
CA PRO A 68 8.46 12.64 3.49
C PRO A 68 8.49 14.14 3.16
N GLU A 69 9.59 14.57 2.55
CA GLU A 69 9.81 15.95 2.09
C GLU A 69 9.58 16.08 0.58
N GLY A 70 9.24 17.28 0.13
CA GLY A 70 8.91 17.58 -1.27
C GLY A 70 7.40 17.63 -1.53
N SER A 71 7.03 18.24 -2.66
CA SER A 71 5.62 18.39 -3.04
C SER A 71 4.98 17.01 -3.27
N PRO A 72 3.73 16.79 -2.85
CA PRO A 72 3.06 15.50 -3.06
C PRO A 72 2.76 15.26 -4.53
N ARG A 73 3.21 14.11 -5.05
CA ARG A 73 2.77 13.57 -6.34
C ARG A 73 1.48 12.78 -6.12
N TRP A 74 0.35 13.49 -6.05
CA TRP A 74 -0.96 12.89 -5.80
C TRP A 74 -1.23 11.71 -6.75
N ARG A 75 -1.93 10.68 -6.23
CA ARG A 75 -2.23 9.39 -6.88
C ARG A 75 -1.05 8.44 -7.03
N LEU A 76 0.19 8.89 -6.79
CA LEU A 76 1.34 8.00 -6.74
C LEU A 76 1.59 7.54 -5.31
N VAL A 77 1.66 6.23 -5.14
CA VAL A 77 1.96 5.56 -3.88
C VAL A 77 3.43 5.17 -3.87
N HIS A 78 4.15 5.53 -2.81
CA HIS A 78 5.55 5.15 -2.65
C HIS A 78 5.65 3.69 -2.18
N PRO A 79 6.26 2.76 -2.96
CA PRO A 79 6.22 1.32 -2.68
C PRO A 79 6.75 0.94 -1.29
N ALA A 80 7.92 1.46 -0.90
CA ALA A 80 8.52 1.14 0.39
C ALA A 80 7.66 1.61 1.58
N ARG A 81 7.08 2.82 1.51
CA ARG A 81 6.23 3.38 2.57
C ARG A 81 4.88 2.69 2.65
N GLN A 82 4.28 2.33 1.52
CA GLN A 82 3.06 1.52 1.50
C GLN A 82 3.33 0.14 2.10
N ARG A 83 4.42 -0.52 1.69
CA ARG A 83 4.83 -1.81 2.26
C ARG A 83 5.05 -1.71 3.77
N HIS A 84 5.75 -0.68 4.23
CA HIS A 84 6.04 -0.45 5.64
C HIS A 84 4.75 -0.27 6.47
N THR A 85 3.87 0.64 6.04
CA THR A 85 2.60 0.91 6.73
C THR A 85 1.68 -0.30 6.71
N MET A 86 1.57 -0.97 5.56
CA MET A 86 0.72 -2.14 5.42
C MET A 86 1.25 -3.34 6.20
N MET A 87 2.55 -3.64 6.18
CA MET A 87 3.14 -4.77 6.92
C MET A 87 2.94 -4.65 8.42
N ASN A 88 3.04 -3.43 8.95
CA ASN A 88 2.98 -3.16 10.39
C ASN A 88 1.61 -2.65 10.87
N LEU A 89 0.62 -2.56 9.98
CA LEU A 89 -0.70 -1.99 10.25
C LEU A 89 -0.59 -0.59 10.90
N LEU A 90 0.24 0.27 10.31
CA LEU A 90 0.44 1.65 10.73
C LEU A 90 -0.45 2.59 9.92
N CYS A 91 -0.74 3.74 10.50
CA CYS A 91 -1.60 4.74 9.90
C CYS A 91 -0.97 5.25 8.61
N GLN A 92 -1.71 5.17 7.50
CA GLN A 92 -1.23 5.67 6.20
C GLN A 92 -0.92 7.17 6.18
N VAL A 93 -1.35 7.92 7.22
CA VAL A 93 -1.11 9.36 7.36
C VAL A 93 0.10 9.65 8.24
N CYS A 94 0.11 9.19 9.50
CA CYS A 94 1.12 9.58 10.49
C CYS A 94 2.09 8.46 10.88
N VAL A 95 1.96 7.26 10.31
CA VAL A 95 2.80 6.09 10.63
C VAL A 95 2.69 5.63 12.09
N GLY A 96 1.76 6.20 12.87
CA GLY A 96 1.45 5.73 14.22
C GLY A 96 0.68 4.41 14.21
N SER A 97 0.67 3.73 15.36
CA SER A 97 -0.15 2.53 15.57
C SER A 97 -1.63 2.79 15.25
N THR A 98 -2.28 1.85 14.57
CA THR A 98 -3.73 1.87 14.32
C THR A 98 -4.50 0.84 15.15
N LYS A 99 -3.80 0.09 16.00
CA LYS A 99 -4.40 -0.95 16.84
C LYS A 99 -5.35 -0.32 17.86
N THR A 100 -6.58 -0.81 17.91
CA THR A 100 -7.59 -0.52 18.92
C THR A 100 -7.94 -1.81 19.69
N PRO A 101 -8.73 -1.74 20.77
CA PRO A 101 -9.29 -2.94 21.41
C PRO A 101 -10.11 -3.81 20.45
N ASP A 102 -10.81 -3.18 19.50
CA ASP A 102 -11.73 -3.85 18.57
C ASP A 102 -11.07 -4.28 17.25
N GLY A 103 -9.83 -3.86 16.99
CA GLY A 103 -9.05 -4.27 15.82
C GLY A 103 -8.32 -3.12 15.15
N TYR A 104 -8.51 -2.98 13.84
CA TYR A 104 -7.85 -2.01 12.97
C TYR A 104 -8.86 -1.34 12.06
N LEU A 105 -8.81 -0.02 11.98
CA LEU A 105 -9.72 0.75 11.13
C LEU A 105 -9.19 0.87 9.70
N PHE A 106 -9.98 0.37 8.73
CA PHE A 106 -9.75 0.55 7.30
C PHE A 106 -10.84 1.44 6.70
N LEU A 107 -10.45 2.27 5.73
CA LEU A 107 -11.37 3.07 4.92
C LEU A 107 -11.33 2.56 3.48
N GLU A 108 -12.49 2.18 2.98
CA GLU A 108 -12.68 1.72 1.59
C GLU A 108 -13.67 2.63 0.86
N SER A 109 -13.54 2.75 -0.46
CA SER A 109 -14.57 3.39 -1.28
C SER A 109 -15.65 2.39 -1.70
N GLY A 110 -16.85 2.89 -1.94
CA GLY A 110 -17.98 2.12 -2.46
C GLY A 110 -19.06 1.82 -1.42
N THR A 111 -19.73 0.68 -1.59
CA THR A 111 -20.89 0.28 -0.78
C THR A 111 -20.58 -0.86 0.19
N VAL A 112 -21.33 -0.91 1.29
CA VAL A 112 -21.18 -1.91 2.35
C VAL A 112 -21.07 -3.32 1.77
N PRO A 113 -20.01 -4.08 2.10
CA PRO A 113 -19.87 -5.45 1.63
C PRO A 113 -21.00 -6.32 2.19
N GLY A 114 -21.51 -7.26 1.39
CA GLY A 114 -22.47 -8.25 1.89
C GLY A 114 -21.86 -9.14 3.00
N PRO A 115 -22.68 -9.86 3.80
CA PRO A 115 -22.21 -10.62 4.96
C PRO A 115 -21.13 -11.68 4.69
N SER A 116 -21.04 -12.18 3.46
CA SER A 116 -20.04 -13.17 3.01
C SER A 116 -18.90 -12.56 2.19
N ALA A 117 -18.87 -11.23 2.03
CA ALA A 117 -17.91 -10.57 1.16
C ALA A 117 -16.50 -10.61 1.76
N THR A 118 -15.54 -11.00 0.92
CA THR A 118 -14.12 -10.89 1.23
C THR A 118 -13.61 -9.57 0.66
N VAL A 119 -13.20 -8.64 1.52
CA VAL A 119 -12.61 -7.38 1.09
C VAL A 119 -11.11 -7.54 0.95
N ARG A 120 -10.56 -7.19 -0.21
CA ARG A 120 -9.11 -7.12 -0.44
C ARG A 120 -8.74 -5.67 -0.67
N THR A 121 -7.72 -5.21 0.04
CA THR A 121 -7.31 -3.81 -0.05
C THR A 121 -5.80 -3.67 -0.09
N ALA A 122 -5.37 -2.69 -0.90
CA ALA A 122 -4.01 -2.14 -0.89
C ALA A 122 -3.92 -0.83 -0.09
N GLN A 123 -5.05 -0.31 0.42
CA GLN A 123 -5.10 0.89 1.26
C GLN A 123 -4.72 0.53 2.69
N PRO A 124 -3.62 1.09 3.25
CA PRO A 124 -3.25 0.80 4.62
C PRO A 124 -4.27 1.37 5.62
N PRO A 125 -4.31 0.86 6.85
CA PRO A 125 -5.26 1.31 7.85
C PRO A 125 -5.04 2.79 8.20
N VAL A 126 -6.04 3.39 8.84
CA VAL A 126 -6.00 4.75 9.38
C VAL A 126 -6.22 4.72 10.89
N CYS A 127 -5.53 5.56 11.65
CA CYS A 127 -5.83 5.69 13.07
C CYS A 127 -7.09 6.53 13.29
N LEU A 128 -7.74 6.37 14.45
CA LEU A 128 -8.98 7.08 14.78
C LEU A 128 -8.85 8.61 14.61
N LYS A 129 -7.71 9.17 15.04
CA LYS A 129 -7.37 10.60 14.92
C LYS A 129 -7.43 11.12 13.47
N HIS A 130 -7.09 10.29 12.49
CA HIS A 130 -7.02 10.69 11.08
C HIS A 130 -8.20 10.18 10.24
N ALA A 131 -9.05 9.31 10.78
CA ALA A 131 -10.11 8.65 10.01
C ALA A 131 -11.10 9.63 9.37
N ARG A 132 -11.70 10.52 10.17
CA ARG A 132 -12.67 11.52 9.68
C ARG A 132 -12.07 12.44 8.63
N ALA A 133 -10.86 12.93 8.89
CA ALA A 133 -10.17 13.82 7.96
C ALA A 133 -9.78 13.11 6.66
N ALA A 134 -9.32 11.86 6.71
CA ALA A 134 -9.01 11.06 5.52
C ALA A 134 -10.25 10.83 4.66
N ALA A 135 -11.40 10.48 5.26
CA ALA A 135 -12.67 10.30 4.57
C ALA A 135 -13.14 11.60 3.88
N LYS A 136 -13.00 12.76 4.53
CA LYS A 136 -13.42 14.07 4.01
C LYS A 136 -12.46 14.66 2.97
N LEU A 137 -11.16 14.36 3.04
CA LEU A 137 -10.14 14.98 2.19
C LEU A 137 -9.71 14.13 1.00
N CYS A 138 -9.97 12.82 1.03
CA CYS A 138 -9.65 11.92 -0.08
C CYS A 138 -10.66 12.07 -1.23
N PRO A 139 -10.25 12.52 -2.43
CA PRO A 139 -11.18 12.70 -3.55
C PRO A 139 -11.91 11.43 -3.98
N ASN A 140 -11.27 10.26 -3.83
CA ASN A 140 -11.87 8.97 -4.19
C ASN A 140 -13.02 8.63 -3.22
N LEU A 141 -12.76 8.71 -1.92
CA LEU A 141 -13.75 8.46 -0.86
C LEU A 141 -14.92 9.45 -0.92
N VAL A 142 -14.66 10.73 -1.18
CA VAL A 142 -15.72 11.73 -1.35
C VAL A 142 -16.58 11.44 -2.58
N ARG A 143 -15.96 11.05 -3.70
CA ARG A 143 -16.67 10.82 -4.96
C ARG A 143 -17.51 9.54 -4.95
N HIS A 144 -16.98 8.48 -4.36
CA HIS A 144 -17.55 7.13 -4.45
C HIS A 144 -18.25 6.67 -3.16
N GLY A 145 -18.32 7.55 -2.15
CA GLY A 145 -18.69 7.16 -0.80
C GLY A 145 -17.52 6.46 -0.10
N HIS A 146 -17.60 6.42 1.23
CA HIS A 146 -16.64 5.72 2.06
C HIS A 146 -17.35 4.76 2.99
N ILE A 147 -16.65 3.68 3.32
CA ILE A 147 -17.05 2.69 4.30
C ILE A 147 -15.92 2.59 5.31
N ALA A 148 -16.27 2.68 6.59
CA ALA A 148 -15.34 2.45 7.67
C ALA A 148 -15.51 1.03 8.20
N LEU A 149 -14.45 0.24 8.12
CA LEU A 149 -14.42 -1.16 8.54
C LEU A 149 -13.54 -1.27 9.78
N MET A 150 -14.13 -1.66 10.92
CA MET A 150 -13.37 -2.09 12.09
C MET A 150 -13.04 -3.57 11.92
N VAL A 151 -11.77 -3.89 11.66
CA VAL A 151 -11.32 -5.21 11.21
C VAL A 151 -10.54 -5.93 12.29
N GLN A 152 -10.98 -7.12 12.69
CA GLN A 152 -10.28 -7.92 13.71
C GLN A 152 -9.08 -8.70 13.13
N SER A 153 -9.12 -9.04 11.85
CA SER A 153 -8.06 -9.81 11.20
C SER A 153 -7.81 -9.35 9.77
N ALA A 154 -6.55 -9.00 9.48
CA ALA A 154 -6.14 -8.53 8.16
C ALA A 154 -4.93 -9.32 7.64
N PRO A 155 -5.00 -10.64 7.39
CA PRO A 155 -3.86 -11.41 6.89
C PRO A 155 -3.36 -10.90 5.53
N LEU A 156 -2.05 -11.08 5.29
CA LEU A 156 -1.44 -10.82 3.98
C LEU A 156 -2.10 -11.71 2.92
N TYR A 157 -2.53 -11.10 1.81
CA TYR A 157 -3.05 -11.80 0.65
C TYR A 157 -1.97 -11.97 -0.42
N GLY A 158 -1.30 -10.88 -0.78
CA GLY A 158 -0.47 -10.83 -1.97
C GLY A 158 -0.02 -9.41 -2.29
N VAL A 159 0.21 -9.12 -3.57
CA VAL A 159 0.73 -7.84 -4.04
C VAL A 159 0.04 -7.35 -5.32
N ILE A 160 0.03 -6.04 -5.52
CA ILE A 160 -0.19 -5.37 -6.82
C ILE A 160 1.17 -4.90 -7.32
N GLY A 161 1.32 -4.84 -8.64
CA GLY A 161 2.57 -4.47 -9.28
C GLY A 161 2.53 -4.71 -10.78
N THR A 162 3.70 -4.73 -11.39
CA THR A 162 3.86 -4.84 -12.84
C THR A 162 4.33 -6.25 -13.20
N PRO A 163 3.61 -6.97 -14.06
CA PRO A 163 4.09 -8.23 -14.62
C PRO A 163 5.16 -8.01 -15.68
N TYR A 164 6.11 -8.93 -15.74
CA TYR A 164 7.21 -8.94 -16.70
C TYR A 164 7.31 -10.29 -17.39
N GLN A 165 8.05 -10.32 -18.49
CA GLN A 165 8.47 -11.55 -19.13
C GLN A 165 9.85 -11.38 -19.76
N TRP A 166 10.46 -12.50 -20.11
CA TRP A 166 11.61 -12.52 -21.01
C TRP A 166 11.14 -12.58 -22.46
N GLY A 167 11.66 -11.68 -23.30
CA GLY A 167 11.46 -11.66 -24.75
C GLY A 167 12.78 -11.72 -25.52
N SER A 168 12.71 -11.59 -26.85
CA SER A 168 13.89 -11.57 -27.73
C SER A 168 14.89 -10.46 -27.38
N ASP A 169 14.36 -9.32 -26.91
CA ASP A 169 15.15 -8.11 -26.64
C ASP A 169 15.43 -7.95 -25.12
N GLY A 170 15.24 -9.02 -24.34
CA GLY A 170 15.47 -9.05 -22.90
C GLY A 170 14.19 -8.95 -22.07
N VAL A 171 14.31 -8.36 -20.88
CA VAL A 171 13.18 -8.18 -19.96
C VAL A 171 12.19 -7.18 -20.56
N ARG A 172 10.89 -7.47 -20.49
CA ARG A 172 9.81 -6.61 -20.97
C ARG A 172 8.68 -6.51 -19.94
N ALA A 173 8.23 -5.29 -19.66
CA ALA A 173 7.02 -5.05 -18.86
C ALA A 173 5.78 -5.38 -19.68
N LEU A 174 4.81 -6.04 -19.04
CA LEU A 174 3.49 -6.32 -19.57
C LEU A 174 2.49 -5.31 -19.01
N ALA A 175 1.38 -5.12 -19.72
CA ALA A 175 0.28 -4.32 -19.18
C ALA A 175 -0.23 -4.99 -17.90
N GLY A 176 -0.24 -4.23 -16.80
CA GLY A 176 -0.92 -4.61 -15.56
C GLY A 176 -2.36 -4.11 -15.57
N ASP A 177 -3.22 -4.80 -14.85
CA ASP A 177 -4.65 -4.49 -14.67
C ASP A 177 -4.98 -4.14 -13.21
N ASP A 178 -3.95 -3.81 -12.41
CA ASP A 178 -4.01 -3.60 -10.96
C ASP A 178 -4.64 -4.77 -10.17
N ILE A 179 -4.82 -5.94 -10.78
CA ILE A 179 -5.37 -7.12 -10.10
C ILE A 179 -4.31 -7.70 -9.16
N PRO A 180 -4.64 -7.86 -7.86
CA PRO A 180 -3.71 -8.45 -6.89
C PRO A 180 -3.35 -9.90 -7.21
N LEU A 181 -2.06 -10.21 -7.26
CA LEU A 181 -1.56 -11.59 -7.29
C LEU A 181 -1.41 -12.13 -5.86
N PRO A 182 -2.02 -13.29 -5.53
CA PRO A 182 -1.85 -13.89 -4.20
C PRO A 182 -0.43 -14.41 -4.00
N TYR A 183 0.05 -14.35 -2.75
CA TYR A 183 1.28 -15.03 -2.37
C TYR A 183 1.19 -16.53 -2.65
N GLY A 184 2.29 -17.10 -3.18
CA GLY A 184 2.33 -18.48 -3.66
C GLY A 184 1.96 -18.64 -5.15
N SER A 185 1.45 -17.59 -5.81
CA SER A 185 1.26 -17.63 -7.26
C SER A 185 2.59 -17.80 -8.00
N PRO A 186 2.71 -18.75 -8.94
CA PRO A 186 3.90 -18.90 -9.77
C PRO A 186 4.26 -17.65 -10.56
N ASN A 187 3.27 -16.81 -10.89
CA ASN A 187 3.45 -15.57 -11.66
C ASN A 187 4.29 -14.53 -10.90
N LEU A 188 4.35 -14.59 -9.57
CA LEU A 188 5.17 -13.68 -8.76
C LEU A 188 6.67 -13.76 -9.08
N ARG A 189 7.11 -14.85 -9.73
CA ARG A 189 8.49 -15.02 -10.19
C ARG A 189 8.93 -13.96 -11.19
N TRP A 190 7.99 -13.46 -11.99
CA TRP A 190 8.21 -12.43 -13.01
C TRP A 190 7.36 -11.19 -12.72
N PHE A 191 7.26 -10.82 -11.44
CA PHE A 191 6.42 -9.72 -11.01
C PHE A 191 7.23 -8.73 -10.17
N LEU A 192 7.05 -7.44 -10.45
CA LEU A 192 7.64 -6.36 -9.66
C LEU A 192 6.55 -5.73 -8.79
N ALA A 193 6.53 -6.08 -7.51
CA ALA A 193 5.54 -5.60 -6.55
C ALA A 193 5.73 -4.10 -6.25
N SER A 194 4.63 -3.37 -6.14
CA SER A 194 4.62 -1.96 -5.73
C SER A 194 3.68 -1.68 -4.56
N GLN A 195 2.69 -2.54 -4.32
CA GLN A 195 1.78 -2.39 -3.18
C GLN A 195 1.44 -3.74 -2.57
N LEU A 196 1.39 -3.80 -1.24
CA LEU A 196 0.97 -4.97 -0.49
C LEU A 196 -0.55 -5.00 -0.37
N VAL A 197 -1.14 -6.20 -0.48
CA VAL A 197 -2.57 -6.42 -0.35
C VAL A 197 -2.88 -7.31 0.85
N ARG A 198 -3.88 -6.90 1.63
CA ARG A 198 -4.44 -7.70 2.73
C ARG A 198 -5.87 -8.12 2.42
N THR A 199 -6.28 -9.23 3.02
CA THR A 199 -7.70 -9.62 3.09
C THR A 199 -8.26 -9.16 4.43
N LEU A 200 -9.31 -8.35 4.43
CA LEU A 200 -10.02 -7.95 5.65
C LEU A 200 -11.05 -9.02 6.01
N ARG A 201 -11.02 -9.51 7.25
CA ARG A 201 -11.90 -10.56 7.77
C ARG A 201 -12.44 -10.16 9.13
N ALA A 202 -13.61 -10.69 9.48
CA ALA A 202 -14.28 -10.44 10.75
C ALA A 202 -14.31 -8.94 11.06
N PHE A 203 -15.05 -8.21 10.22
CA PHE A 203 -15.17 -6.77 10.33
C PHE A 203 -16.61 -6.34 10.56
N THR A 204 -16.77 -5.22 11.26
CA THR A 204 -18.03 -4.50 11.36
C THR A 204 -17.92 -3.20 10.58
N VAL A 205 -19.05 -2.76 10.01
CA VAL A 205 -19.15 -1.40 9.48
C VAL A 205 -19.47 -0.48 10.65
N ILE A 206 -18.74 0.61 10.77
CA ILE A 206 -18.97 1.64 11.78
C ILE A 206 -19.28 2.97 11.12
N ASP A 207 -20.00 3.84 11.83
CA ASP A 207 -20.04 5.25 11.47
C ASP A 207 -18.76 5.93 11.97
N LEU A 208 -18.16 6.78 11.14
CA LEU A 208 -17.02 7.58 11.55
C LEU A 208 -17.43 8.66 12.56
N ASP A 209 -18.71 9.01 12.61
CA ASP A 209 -19.23 9.99 13.55
C ASP A 209 -19.36 9.46 14.99
N ASP A 210 -19.38 8.12 15.15
CA ASP A 210 -19.41 7.43 16.45
C ASP A 210 -18.00 7.23 17.05
N LEU A 211 -16.94 7.64 16.36
CA LEU A 211 -15.55 7.41 16.81
C LEU A 211 -15.15 8.17 18.07
N ASP A 212 -15.89 9.22 18.45
CA ASP A 212 -15.57 10.03 19.63
C ASP A 212 -15.77 9.24 20.93
N ASP A 213 -16.55 8.16 20.90
CA ASP A 213 -16.77 7.22 22.02
C ASP A 213 -15.65 6.15 22.14
N LEU A 214 -14.75 6.06 21.16
CA LEU A 214 -13.73 5.01 21.03
C LEU A 214 -12.28 5.51 21.19
N ALA A 215 -12.07 6.83 21.28
CA ALA A 215 -10.75 7.37 21.54
C ALA A 215 -10.40 7.23 23.04
N PRO A 216 -9.25 6.62 23.41
CA PRO A 216 -8.80 6.71 24.79
C PRO A 216 -8.59 8.19 25.15
N ALA A 217 -9.06 8.58 26.33
CA ALA A 217 -8.74 9.87 26.93
C ALA A 217 -7.21 10.07 26.88
N ALA A 218 -6.80 11.28 26.46
CA ALA A 218 -5.41 11.65 26.24
C ALA A 218 -4.51 11.42 27.45
#